data_AF-A0A948KHP0-F1
#
_entry.id   AF-A0A948KHP0-F1
#
_cell.length_a   1.000
_cell.length_b   1.000
_cell.length_c   1.000
_cell.angle_alpha   90.00
_cell.angle_beta   90.00
_cell.angle_gamma   90.00
#
_symmetry.space_group_name_H-M   'P 1'
#
loop_
_entity.id
_entity.type
_entity.pdbx_description
1 polymer ?
#
loop_
_entity_poly.entity_id
_entity_poly.type
_entity_poly.pdbx_seq_one_letter_code
_entity_poly.pdbx_strand_id
1 'polypeptide(L)'
;APFLPVVDQKDILLRHKILANEVLRSFPSACVAQLKNFYVRYDNPSRRGLAGKTTIILSGKVADDEFKALLVHEFGHITDLGCMNGTDTHRPSPFKDGAEVINMDDPSVSFYSVSWTDSKTKRPGSSEEDFVSGYASWDPFEDFAETFAYFVLQKDAFRERARENPVIAAKYRWMQQNAFNNYSPIATGEHEWTGEVPWDVTKLAYSWN
;
A
#
# COMPACT_ATOMS: atom_id res chain seq x y z
N ALA A 1 1.64 3.72 -25.96
CA ALA A 1 3.01 3.41 -25.49
C ALA A 1 3.10 1.90 -25.24
N PRO A 2 4.27 1.26 -25.41
CA PRO A 2 4.43 -0.15 -25.05
C PRO A 2 4.16 -0.38 -23.55
N PHE A 3 3.78 -1.60 -23.19
CA PHE A 3 3.63 -2.01 -21.78
C PHE A 3 4.97 -1.88 -21.04
N LEU A 4 4.92 -1.65 -19.73
CA LEU A 4 6.11 -1.75 -18.89
C LEU A 4 6.71 -3.17 -19.00
N PRO A 5 8.04 -3.34 -19.03
CA PRO A 5 8.65 -4.66 -19.22
C PRO A 5 8.22 -5.71 -18.18
N VAL A 6 8.07 -5.31 -16.91
CA VAL A 6 7.59 -6.20 -15.85
C VAL A 6 6.14 -6.66 -16.05
N VAL A 7 5.33 -5.90 -16.80
CA VAL A 7 3.95 -6.22 -17.14
C VAL A 7 3.85 -6.98 -18.47
N ASP A 8 4.78 -6.77 -19.41
CA ASP A 8 4.75 -7.38 -20.73
C ASP A 8 5.25 -8.84 -20.75
N GLN A 9 4.64 -9.67 -19.91
CA GLN A 9 4.97 -11.09 -19.79
C GLN A 9 3.98 -11.96 -20.58
N LYS A 10 4.43 -13.09 -21.14
CA LYS A 10 3.60 -13.92 -22.03
C LYS A 10 2.44 -14.61 -21.31
N ASP A 11 2.59 -14.83 -20.01
CA ASP A 11 1.66 -15.51 -19.11
C ASP A 11 0.61 -14.56 -18.49
N ILE A 12 0.73 -13.25 -18.68
CA ILE A 12 -0.26 -12.27 -18.23
C ILE A 12 -1.28 -12.00 -19.35
N LEU A 13 -2.57 -12.22 -19.06
CA LEU A 13 -3.66 -11.91 -19.99
C LEU A 13 -3.67 -10.42 -20.36
N LEU A 14 -3.99 -10.12 -21.62
CA LEU A 14 -3.95 -8.75 -22.15
C LEU A 14 -4.74 -7.75 -21.30
N ARG A 15 -5.91 -8.13 -20.78
CA ARG A 15 -6.71 -7.27 -19.88
C ARG A 15 -5.92 -6.83 -18.65
N HIS A 16 -5.22 -7.74 -17.97
CA HIS A 16 -4.46 -7.42 -16.77
C HIS A 16 -3.17 -6.67 -17.11
N LYS A 17 -2.62 -6.85 -18.31
CA LYS A 17 -1.53 -5.98 -18.79
C LYS A 17 -1.98 -4.53 -18.90
N ILE A 18 -3.16 -4.29 -19.45
CA ILE A 18 -3.73 -2.95 -19.59
C ILE A 18 -3.93 -2.32 -18.22
N LEU A 19 -4.65 -3.00 -17.32
CA LEU A 19 -4.94 -2.51 -15.97
C LEU A 19 -3.65 -2.26 -15.17
N ALA A 20 -2.73 -3.24 -15.13
CA ALA A 20 -1.49 -3.09 -14.37
C ALA A 20 -0.58 -1.99 -14.92
N ASN A 21 -0.50 -1.84 -16.25
CA ASN A 21 0.28 -0.79 -16.86
C ASN A 21 -0.30 0.60 -16.61
N GLU A 22 -1.63 0.75 -16.59
CA GLU A 22 -2.31 1.99 -16.19
C GLU A 22 -1.98 2.36 -14.75
N VAL A 23 -2.21 1.44 -13.80
CA VAL A 23 -1.93 1.66 -12.38
C VAL A 23 -0.44 1.97 -12.14
N LEU A 24 0.49 1.15 -12.63
CA LEU A 24 1.91 1.37 -12.35
C LEU A 24 2.45 2.66 -12.96
N ARG A 25 1.93 3.12 -14.11
CA ARG A 25 2.35 4.39 -14.72
C ARG A 25 1.84 5.63 -13.98
N SER A 26 0.88 5.45 -13.09
CA SER A 26 0.34 6.52 -12.25
C SER A 26 1.24 6.84 -11.05
N PHE A 27 2.17 5.94 -10.71
CA PHE A 27 3.08 6.07 -9.59
C PHE A 27 4.46 6.61 -9.99
N PRO A 28 5.25 7.17 -9.05
CA PRO A 28 6.58 7.68 -9.32
C PRO A 28 7.47 6.63 -9.98
N SER A 29 8.05 6.95 -11.14
CA SER A 29 8.87 6.01 -11.91
C SER A 29 10.07 5.46 -11.14
N ALA A 30 10.60 6.22 -10.19
CA ALA A 30 11.68 5.79 -9.30
C ALA A 30 11.26 4.61 -8.38
N CYS A 31 10.02 4.63 -7.87
CA CYS A 31 9.49 3.51 -7.08
C CYS A 31 9.06 2.35 -8.00
N VAL A 32 8.47 2.64 -9.15
CA VAL A 32 8.12 1.59 -10.14
C VAL A 32 9.36 0.83 -10.60
N ALA A 33 10.52 1.49 -10.69
CA ALA A 33 11.78 0.84 -11.03
C ALA A 33 12.25 -0.19 -9.98
N GLN A 34 11.71 -0.18 -8.75
CA GLN A 34 12.01 -1.19 -7.73
C GLN A 34 11.28 -2.51 -7.98
N LEU A 35 10.11 -2.47 -8.63
CA LEU A 35 9.39 -3.67 -9.05
C LEU A 35 10.17 -4.38 -10.15
N LYS A 36 10.66 -5.58 -9.85
CA LYS A 36 11.43 -6.44 -10.78
C LYS A 36 10.59 -7.57 -11.34
N ASN A 37 9.67 -8.10 -10.54
CA ASN A 37 8.83 -9.21 -10.93
C ASN A 37 7.36 -8.89 -10.67
N PHE A 38 6.52 -9.07 -11.70
CA PHE A 38 5.07 -8.95 -11.56
C PHE A 38 4.43 -10.21 -12.15
N TYR A 39 3.62 -10.88 -11.35
CA TYR A 39 2.95 -12.11 -11.73
C TYR A 39 1.45 -11.97 -11.53
N VAL A 40 0.69 -12.61 -12.42
CA VAL A 40 -0.76 -12.76 -12.26
C VAL A 40 -1.09 -14.25 -12.27
N ARG A 41 -1.69 -14.73 -11.19
CA ARG A 41 -2.10 -16.12 -11.00
C ARG A 41 -3.56 -16.31 -11.40
N TYR A 42 -3.83 -17.37 -12.15
CA TYR A 42 -5.17 -17.72 -12.64
C TYR A 42 -5.68 -19.05 -12.07
N ASP A 43 -4.95 -19.63 -11.13
CA ASP A 43 -5.17 -20.96 -10.56
C ASP A 43 -5.91 -20.93 -9.21
N ASN A 44 -6.56 -19.81 -8.89
CA ASN A 44 -7.31 -19.59 -7.64
C ASN A 44 -6.43 -19.69 -6.38
N PRO A 45 -5.40 -18.84 -6.25
CA PRO A 45 -4.55 -18.82 -5.07
C PRO A 45 -5.33 -18.51 -3.79
N SER A 46 -4.86 -19.01 -2.64
CA SER A 46 -5.46 -18.73 -1.32
C SER A 46 -5.33 -17.27 -0.90
N ARG A 47 -4.34 -16.54 -1.44
CA ARG A 47 -4.15 -15.10 -1.27
C ARG A 47 -4.48 -14.37 -2.57
N ARG A 48 -5.18 -13.24 -2.47
CA ARG A 48 -5.54 -12.39 -3.62
C ARG A 48 -4.38 -11.53 -4.10
N GLY A 49 -3.50 -11.16 -3.18
CA GLY A 49 -2.27 -10.42 -3.43
C GLY A 49 -1.15 -10.90 -2.50
N LEU A 50 0.08 -10.67 -2.93
CA LEU A 50 1.29 -10.86 -2.15
C LEU A 50 2.39 -10.00 -2.75
N ALA A 51 3.05 -9.21 -1.91
CA ALA A 51 4.24 -8.48 -2.30
C ALA A 51 5.35 -8.54 -1.27
N GLY A 52 6.50 -8.06 -1.71
CA GLY A 52 7.62 -7.66 -0.87
C GLY A 52 8.37 -6.55 -1.58
N LYS A 53 9.66 -6.41 -1.29
CA LYS A 53 10.52 -5.32 -1.81
C LYS A 53 10.57 -5.13 -3.33
N THR A 54 10.47 -6.21 -4.12
CA THR A 54 10.70 -6.15 -5.58
C THR A 54 9.70 -6.98 -6.40
N THR A 55 8.77 -7.65 -5.75
CA THR A 55 7.90 -8.63 -6.40
C THR A 55 6.46 -8.41 -5.98
N ILE A 56 5.55 -8.47 -6.94
CA ILE A 56 4.11 -8.49 -6.72
C ILE A 56 3.52 -9.73 -7.41
N ILE A 57 2.61 -10.41 -6.72
CA ILE A 57 1.82 -11.52 -7.23
C ILE A 57 0.35 -11.21 -6.97
N LEU A 58 -0.47 -11.14 -8.03
CA LEU A 58 -1.92 -10.90 -7.90
C LEU A 58 -2.74 -12.07 -8.42
N SER A 59 -3.92 -12.27 -7.85
CA SER A 59 -4.94 -13.14 -8.42
C SER A 59 -5.64 -12.43 -9.58
N GLY A 60 -5.65 -13.05 -10.76
CA GLY A 60 -6.42 -12.59 -11.93
C GLY A 60 -7.88 -13.06 -11.94
N LYS A 61 -8.38 -13.58 -10.81
CA LYS A 61 -9.75 -14.09 -10.62
C LYS A 61 -10.65 -13.16 -9.78
N VAL A 62 -10.18 -11.96 -9.47
CA VAL A 62 -10.99 -10.91 -8.83
C VAL A 62 -11.60 -9.99 -9.90
N ALA A 63 -12.53 -9.12 -9.51
CA ALA A 63 -13.05 -8.08 -10.39
C ALA A 63 -11.95 -7.08 -10.77
N ASP A 64 -12.07 -6.41 -11.92
CA ASP A 64 -11.03 -5.51 -12.44
C ASP A 64 -10.73 -4.33 -11.48
N ASP A 65 -11.74 -3.77 -10.82
CA ASP A 65 -11.55 -2.71 -9.83
C ASP A 65 -10.84 -3.23 -8.57
N GLU A 66 -11.15 -4.44 -8.14
CA GLU A 66 -10.41 -5.07 -7.04
C GLU A 66 -8.98 -5.43 -7.45
N PHE A 67 -8.75 -5.84 -8.70
CA PHE A 67 -7.41 -6.11 -9.22
C PHE A 67 -6.52 -4.86 -9.17
N LYS A 68 -7.07 -3.73 -9.62
CA LYS A 68 -6.39 -2.43 -9.52
C LYS A 68 -6.15 -2.03 -8.06
N ALA A 69 -7.15 -2.19 -7.19
CA ALA A 69 -7.02 -1.83 -5.77
C ALA A 69 -5.98 -2.68 -5.04
N LEU A 70 -5.96 -3.99 -5.29
CA LEU A 70 -4.91 -4.89 -4.82
C LEU A 70 -3.55 -4.45 -5.34
N LEU A 71 -3.42 -4.11 -6.63
CA LEU A 71 -2.15 -3.62 -7.16
C LEU A 71 -1.69 -2.33 -6.47
N VAL A 72 -2.60 -1.41 -6.12
CA VAL A 72 -2.27 -0.22 -5.34
C VAL A 72 -1.77 -0.59 -3.94
N HIS A 73 -2.45 -1.50 -3.23
CA HIS A 73 -2.02 -2.02 -1.93
C HIS A 73 -0.63 -2.67 -2.02
N GLU A 74 -0.43 -3.61 -2.95
CA GLU A 74 0.83 -4.32 -3.13
C GLU A 74 1.97 -3.39 -3.56
N PHE A 75 1.65 -2.32 -4.30
CA PHE A 75 2.61 -1.28 -4.61
C PHE A 75 2.95 -0.40 -3.40
N GLY A 76 2.08 -0.35 -2.40
CA GLY A 76 2.38 0.16 -1.06
C GLY A 76 3.58 -0.56 -0.45
N HIS A 77 3.63 -1.89 -0.51
CA HIS A 77 4.81 -2.66 -0.06
C HIS A 77 6.07 -2.39 -0.90
N ILE A 78 5.94 -2.23 -2.21
CA ILE A 78 7.08 -1.84 -3.07
C ILE A 78 7.59 -0.45 -2.69
N THR A 79 6.69 0.47 -2.37
CA THR A 79 7.06 1.82 -1.94
C THR A 79 7.76 1.76 -0.59
N ASP A 80 7.18 1.05 0.36
CA ASP A 80 7.68 0.88 1.72
C ASP A 80 9.06 0.21 1.74
N LEU A 81 9.13 -1.04 1.30
CA LEU A 81 10.31 -1.89 1.45
C LEU A 81 11.32 -1.70 0.30
N GLY A 82 10.89 -1.16 -0.83
CA GLY A 82 11.73 -1.00 -2.04
C GLY A 82 12.16 0.43 -2.30
N CYS A 83 11.24 1.38 -2.24
CA CYS A 83 11.51 2.75 -2.63
C CYS A 83 12.08 3.59 -1.48
N MET A 84 11.60 3.37 -0.26
CA MET A 84 11.95 4.18 0.92
C MET A 84 13.12 3.64 1.74
N ASN A 85 13.94 2.74 1.19
CA ASN A 85 15.02 2.10 1.94
C ASN A 85 16.00 3.08 2.60
N GLY A 86 16.20 2.89 3.91
CA GLY A 86 17.35 3.44 4.64
C GLY A 86 18.69 2.85 4.18
N THR A 87 19.78 3.27 4.82
CA THR A 87 21.15 2.86 4.47
C THR A 87 21.74 1.93 5.52
N ASP A 88 22.52 0.93 5.09
CA ASP A 88 23.18 -0.04 5.98
C ASP A 88 24.23 0.59 6.92
N THR A 89 24.52 1.88 6.75
CA THR A 89 25.41 2.64 7.64
C THR A 89 24.73 3.07 8.94
N HIS A 90 23.39 3.00 9.01
CA HIS A 90 22.64 3.32 10.22
C HIS A 90 22.31 2.06 11.02
N ARG A 91 22.10 2.23 12.33
CA ARG A 91 21.74 1.11 13.21
C ARG A 91 20.37 0.52 12.80
N PRO A 92 20.14 -0.78 13.06
CA PRO A 92 18.82 -1.39 12.94
C PRO A 92 17.75 -0.65 13.74
N SER A 93 16.56 -0.52 13.17
CA SER A 93 15.36 -0.16 13.92
C SER A 93 14.77 -1.38 14.64
N PRO A 94 13.74 -1.19 15.50
CA PRO A 94 12.97 -2.30 16.04
C PRO A 94 12.15 -3.09 15.00
N PHE A 95 12.08 -2.61 13.75
CA PHE A 95 11.25 -3.17 12.70
C PHE A 95 12.06 -4.07 11.75
N LYS A 96 11.47 -5.22 11.41
CA LYS A 96 11.94 -6.17 10.40
C LYS A 96 10.77 -6.86 9.71
N ASP A 97 10.88 -7.08 8.40
CA ASP A 97 9.94 -7.91 7.64
C ASP A 97 10.59 -9.26 7.35
N GLY A 98 10.14 -10.30 8.05
CA GLY A 98 10.79 -11.61 8.03
C GLY A 98 12.26 -11.53 8.48
N ALA A 99 13.18 -11.66 7.51
CA ALA A 99 14.62 -11.54 7.71
C ALA A 99 15.19 -10.16 7.32
N GLU A 100 14.41 -9.33 6.61
CA GLU A 100 14.83 -7.98 6.20
C GLU A 100 14.78 -7.05 7.41
N VAL A 101 15.90 -6.44 7.75
CA VAL A 101 15.99 -5.46 8.84
C VAL A 101 15.74 -4.06 8.28
N ILE A 102 14.84 -3.31 8.89
CA ILE A 102 14.61 -1.91 8.52
C ILE A 102 15.58 -1.03 9.31
N ASN A 103 16.38 -0.22 8.62
CA ASN A 103 17.37 0.66 9.24
C ASN A 103 16.71 1.92 9.81
N MET A 104 17.30 2.53 10.84
CA MET A 104 16.70 3.67 11.55
C MET A 104 16.50 4.94 10.71
N ASP A 105 17.22 5.09 9.60
CA ASP A 105 17.12 6.21 8.67
C ASP A 105 16.09 5.98 7.55
N ASP A 106 15.48 4.79 7.50
CA ASP A 106 14.38 4.51 6.60
C ASP A 106 13.17 5.41 6.98
N PRO A 107 12.63 6.23 6.05
CA PRO A 107 11.51 7.12 6.32
C PRO A 107 10.28 6.40 6.87
N SER A 108 10.03 5.15 6.46
CA SER A 108 8.88 4.37 6.92
C SER A 108 8.94 4.04 8.41
N VAL A 109 10.12 4.04 9.03
CA VAL A 109 10.25 3.87 10.50
C VAL A 109 9.42 4.91 11.25
N SER A 110 9.38 6.14 10.75
CA SER A 110 8.57 7.20 11.36
C SER A 110 7.06 6.99 11.16
N PHE A 111 6.64 6.34 10.07
CA PHE A 111 5.26 5.90 9.86
C PHE A 111 4.90 4.77 10.82
N TYR A 112 5.69 3.69 10.87
CA TYR A 112 5.41 2.55 11.76
C TYR A 112 5.31 3.00 13.21
N SER A 113 6.20 3.90 13.62
CA SER A 113 6.26 4.47 14.96
C SER A 113 5.00 5.24 15.37
N VAL A 114 4.06 5.52 14.47
CA VAL A 114 2.75 6.11 14.80
C VAL A 114 1.90 5.13 15.62
N SER A 115 1.85 3.85 15.23
CA SER A 115 0.96 2.84 15.82
C SER A 115 1.69 1.64 16.43
N TRP A 116 2.98 1.49 16.16
CA TRP A 116 3.76 0.29 16.48
C TRP A 116 5.04 0.62 17.27
N THR A 117 5.48 -0.31 18.12
CA THR A 117 6.77 -0.24 18.81
C THR A 117 7.83 -1.14 18.17
N ASP A 118 7.38 -2.20 17.51
CA ASP A 118 8.17 -3.15 16.71
C ASP A 118 7.25 -3.83 15.67
N SER A 119 7.76 -4.79 14.91
CA SER A 119 7.02 -5.47 13.83
C SER A 119 5.81 -6.30 14.25
N LYS A 120 5.52 -6.44 15.54
CA LYS A 120 4.43 -7.28 16.05
C LYS A 120 3.63 -6.61 17.16
N THR A 121 4.21 -5.60 17.80
CA THR A 121 3.66 -4.98 18.99
C THR A 121 3.08 -3.61 18.66
N LYS A 122 1.76 -3.48 18.77
CA LYS A 122 1.06 -2.19 18.75
C LYS A 122 1.46 -1.36 19.97
N ARG A 123 1.45 -0.04 19.83
CA ARG A 123 1.64 0.87 20.97
C ARG A 123 0.59 0.62 22.06
N PRO A 124 0.96 0.74 23.34
CA PRO A 124 -0.02 0.68 24.43
C PRO A 124 -1.10 1.75 24.25
N GLY A 125 -2.36 1.34 24.40
CA GLY A 125 -3.51 2.23 24.24
C GLY A 125 -3.99 2.40 22.79
N SER A 126 -3.34 1.77 21.81
CA SER A 126 -3.89 1.71 20.45
C SER A 126 -5.22 0.96 20.42
N SER A 127 -6.14 1.47 19.62
CA SER A 127 -7.47 0.90 19.34
C SER A 127 -7.58 0.44 17.88
N GLU A 128 -8.64 -0.28 17.53
CA GLU A 128 -8.87 -0.68 16.13
C GLU A 128 -9.14 0.53 15.24
N GLU A 129 -9.73 1.57 15.81
CA GLU A 129 -10.04 2.86 15.19
C GLU A 129 -8.80 3.70 14.86
N ASP A 130 -7.61 3.27 15.29
CA ASP A 130 -6.33 3.90 14.95
C ASP A 130 -5.70 3.34 13.65
N PHE A 131 -6.37 2.39 13.00
CA PHE A 131 -5.93 1.75 11.76
C PHE A 131 -6.92 1.97 10.61
N VAL A 132 -6.44 2.25 9.40
CA VAL A 132 -7.34 2.58 8.27
C VAL A 132 -8.32 1.45 7.94
N SER A 133 -7.94 0.20 8.24
CA SER A 133 -8.77 -0.98 8.13
C SER A 133 -8.45 -2.00 9.23
N GLY A 134 -9.29 -3.03 9.36
CA GLY A 134 -9.00 -4.18 10.22
C GLY A 134 -7.72 -4.91 9.80
N TYR A 135 -7.50 -5.06 8.49
CA TYR A 135 -6.30 -5.69 7.93
C TYR A 135 -5.01 -4.87 8.20
N ALA A 136 -5.10 -3.54 8.17
CA ALA A 136 -4.00 -2.64 8.56
C ALA A 136 -3.52 -2.84 10.00
N SER A 137 -4.34 -3.45 10.86
CA SER A 137 -4.00 -3.71 12.25
C SER A 137 -3.19 -5.01 12.45
N TRP A 138 -2.83 -5.72 11.38
CA TRP A 138 -2.13 -6.99 11.47
C TRP A 138 -0.65 -6.82 11.85
N ASP A 139 0.07 -5.96 11.14
CA ASP A 139 1.48 -5.61 11.36
C ASP A 139 1.80 -4.23 10.73
N PRO A 140 2.96 -3.60 10.98
CA PRO A 140 3.24 -2.26 10.47
C PRO A 140 3.39 -2.16 8.94
N PHE A 141 3.69 -3.27 8.26
CA PHE A 141 3.86 -3.30 6.81
C PHE A 141 2.50 -3.34 6.12
N GLU A 142 1.56 -4.14 6.67
CA GLU A 142 0.16 -4.12 6.26
C GLU A 142 -0.51 -2.78 6.61
N ASP A 143 -0.18 -2.19 7.76
CA ASP A 143 -0.63 -0.83 8.11
C ASP A 143 -0.22 0.19 7.05
N PHE A 144 1.03 0.11 6.60
CA PHE A 144 1.54 0.98 5.54
C PHE A 144 0.80 0.74 4.22
N ALA A 145 0.71 -0.51 3.76
CA ALA A 145 0.14 -0.85 2.47
C ALA A 145 -1.36 -0.51 2.37
N GLU A 146 -2.13 -0.84 3.42
CA GLU A 146 -3.54 -0.44 3.51
C GLU A 146 -3.68 1.08 3.60
N THR A 147 -2.84 1.77 4.38
CA THR A 147 -2.90 3.24 4.49
C THR A 147 -2.54 3.91 3.16
N PHE A 148 -1.57 3.36 2.42
CA PHE A 148 -1.19 3.81 1.08
C PHE A 148 -2.37 3.67 0.12
N ALA A 149 -3.00 2.49 0.08
CA ALA A 149 -4.18 2.26 -0.75
C ALA A 149 -5.36 3.15 -0.36
N TYR A 150 -5.60 3.35 0.93
CA TYR A 150 -6.66 4.24 1.41
C TYR A 150 -6.41 5.70 1.01
N PHE A 151 -5.17 6.18 1.04
CA PHE A 151 -4.81 7.51 0.58
C PHE A 151 -5.02 7.70 -0.93
N VAL A 152 -4.69 6.68 -1.72
CA VAL A 152 -4.82 6.72 -3.19
C VAL A 152 -6.27 6.64 -3.62
N LEU A 153 -7.02 5.69 -3.05
CA LEU A 153 -8.35 5.30 -3.53
C LEU A 153 -9.49 5.99 -2.78
N GLN A 154 -9.27 6.42 -1.53
CA GLN A 154 -10.33 6.89 -0.61
C GLN A 154 -9.92 8.17 0.14
N LYS A 155 -9.21 9.06 -0.56
CA LYS A 155 -8.58 10.25 0.06
C LYS A 155 -9.53 11.12 0.87
N ASP A 156 -10.76 11.31 0.40
CA ASP A 156 -11.74 12.16 1.07
C ASP A 156 -12.25 11.53 2.38
N ALA A 157 -12.60 10.23 2.37
CA ALA A 157 -12.94 9.49 3.59
C ALA A 157 -11.77 9.46 4.58
N PHE A 158 -10.54 9.26 4.10
CA PHE A 158 -9.35 9.34 4.95
C PHE A 158 -9.18 10.72 5.58
N ARG A 159 -9.38 11.80 4.81
CA ARG A 159 -9.33 13.17 5.32
C ARG A 159 -10.41 13.44 6.36
N GLU A 160 -11.63 12.91 6.17
CA GLU A 160 -12.71 13.05 7.14
C GLU A 160 -12.37 12.35 8.45
N ARG A 161 -11.96 11.09 8.38
CA ARG A 161 -11.55 10.32 9.56
C ARG A 161 -10.36 10.95 10.28
N ALA A 162 -9.42 11.55 9.54
CA ALA A 162 -8.29 12.29 10.10
C ALA A 162 -8.69 13.55 10.91
N ARG A 163 -9.93 14.05 10.80
CA ARG A 163 -10.43 15.15 11.64
C ARG A 163 -10.86 14.68 13.03
N GLU A 164 -11.20 13.40 13.14
CA GLU A 164 -11.80 12.80 14.34
C GLU A 164 -10.78 11.99 15.14
N ASN A 165 -9.80 11.38 14.48
CA ASN A 165 -8.80 10.53 15.12
C ASN A 165 -7.37 11.09 14.89
N PRO A 166 -6.61 11.43 15.96
CA PRO A 166 -5.27 12.02 15.84
C PRO A 166 -4.21 11.04 15.30
N VAL A 167 -4.37 9.74 15.50
CA VAL A 167 -3.47 8.70 14.95
C VAL A 167 -3.69 8.59 13.44
N ILE A 168 -4.95 8.55 12.99
CA ILE A 168 -5.30 8.61 11.56
C ILE A 168 -4.82 9.93 10.94
N ALA A 169 -4.93 11.05 11.66
CA ALA A 169 -4.39 12.34 11.23
C ALA A 169 -2.87 12.34 11.04
N ALA A 170 -2.13 11.62 11.91
CA ALA A 170 -0.69 11.47 11.77
C ALA A 170 -0.36 10.65 10.51
N LYS A 171 -1.04 9.53 10.28
CA LYS A 171 -0.88 8.68 9.09
C LYS A 171 -1.21 9.41 7.79
N TYR A 172 -2.34 10.13 7.76
CA TYR A 172 -2.75 10.93 6.60
C TYR A 172 -1.70 11.98 6.22
N ARG A 173 -1.22 12.74 7.22
CA ARG A 173 -0.18 13.76 7.02
C ARG A 173 1.13 13.13 6.56
N TRP A 174 1.50 11.99 7.14
CA TRP A 174 2.70 11.28 6.75
C TRP A 174 2.66 10.86 5.28
N MET A 175 1.56 10.25 4.82
CA MET A 175 1.37 9.87 3.42
C MET A 175 1.45 11.06 2.48
N GLN A 176 0.77 12.16 2.83
CA GLN A 176 0.79 13.39 2.03
C GLN A 176 2.19 13.99 1.89
N GLN A 177 3.01 13.92 2.93
CA GLN A 177 4.33 14.57 2.96
C GLN A 177 5.45 13.68 2.38
N ASN A 178 5.38 12.37 2.61
CA ASN A 178 6.50 11.46 2.34
C ASN A 178 6.26 10.56 1.12
N ALA A 179 5.05 10.02 0.96
CA ALA A 179 4.74 9.11 -0.15
C ALA A 179 4.16 9.84 -1.38
N PHE A 180 3.43 10.93 -1.16
CA PHE A 180 2.60 11.58 -2.18
C PHE A 180 2.83 13.09 -2.28
N ASN A 181 4.07 13.55 -2.08
CA ASN A 181 4.41 14.95 -2.27
C ASN A 181 4.15 15.36 -3.75
N ASN A 182 3.34 16.41 -3.97
CA ASN A 182 2.86 16.85 -5.29
C ASN A 182 2.04 15.81 -6.08
N TYR A 183 1.38 14.89 -5.40
CA TYR A 183 0.50 13.89 -6.02
C TYR A 183 -0.79 14.50 -6.57
N SER A 184 -1.13 14.14 -7.80
CA SER A 184 -2.44 14.38 -8.40
C SER A 184 -3.31 13.12 -8.22
N PRO A 185 -4.54 13.23 -7.69
CA PRO A 185 -5.42 12.08 -7.50
C PRO A 185 -5.67 11.28 -8.78
N ILE A 186 -5.38 9.99 -8.74
CA ILE A 186 -5.56 9.03 -9.86
C ILE A 186 -6.88 8.25 -9.75
N ALA A 187 -7.57 8.40 -8.62
CA ALA A 187 -8.85 7.79 -8.34
C ALA A 187 -9.67 8.72 -7.44
N THR A 188 -10.98 8.53 -7.48
CA THR A 188 -11.96 9.21 -6.62
C THR A 188 -12.68 8.16 -5.79
N GLY A 189 -12.60 8.27 -4.48
CA GLY A 189 -13.28 7.37 -3.56
C GLY A 189 -14.79 7.58 -3.57
N GLU A 190 -15.55 6.49 -3.58
CA GLU A 190 -17.02 6.51 -3.49
C GLU A 190 -17.51 6.05 -2.12
N HIS A 191 -16.61 5.59 -1.26
CA HIS A 191 -16.93 5.26 0.12
C HIS A 191 -16.97 6.52 0.98
N GLU A 192 -18.09 6.74 1.67
CA GLU A 192 -18.24 7.79 2.68
C GLU A 192 -17.87 7.25 4.07
N TRP A 193 -17.18 8.07 4.88
CA TRP A 193 -16.87 7.69 6.25
C TRP A 193 -18.15 7.65 7.10
N THR A 194 -18.53 6.45 7.56
CA THR A 194 -19.75 6.22 8.36
C THR A 194 -19.50 6.12 9.86
N GLY A 195 -18.24 6.22 10.30
CA GLY A 195 -17.83 5.88 11.67
C GLY A 195 -17.40 4.43 11.84
N GLU A 196 -17.57 3.58 10.82
CA GLU A 196 -17.21 2.16 10.88
C GLU A 196 -15.91 1.87 10.12
N VAL A 197 -14.95 1.21 10.79
CA VAL A 197 -13.67 0.83 10.19
C VAL A 197 -13.87 -0.33 9.21
N PRO A 198 -13.51 -0.19 7.92
CA PRO A 198 -13.62 -1.29 6.97
C PRO A 198 -12.63 -2.41 7.32
N TRP A 199 -12.95 -3.66 6.99
CA TRP A 199 -11.99 -4.74 7.19
C TRP A 199 -10.81 -4.66 6.21
N ASP A 200 -11.06 -4.26 4.96
CA ASP A 200 -10.10 -4.30 3.85
C ASP A 200 -10.38 -3.13 2.89
N VAL A 201 -9.40 -2.25 2.69
CA VAL A 201 -9.60 -1.05 1.85
C VAL A 201 -9.71 -1.37 0.36
N THR A 202 -9.20 -2.54 -0.08
CA THR A 202 -9.25 -2.97 -1.49
C THR A 202 -10.64 -3.36 -1.96
N LYS A 203 -11.61 -3.43 -1.02
CA LYS A 203 -13.02 -3.74 -1.26
C LYS A 203 -13.92 -2.50 -1.34
N LEU A 204 -13.39 -1.33 -1.04
CA LEU A 204 -14.16 -0.08 -1.07
C LEU A 204 -14.35 0.40 -2.50
N ALA A 205 -15.54 0.92 -2.81
CA ALA A 205 -15.87 1.43 -4.13
C ALA A 205 -15.10 2.71 -4.46
N TYR A 206 -14.64 2.84 -5.70
CA TYR A 206 -13.95 4.02 -6.23
C TYR A 206 -14.11 4.07 -7.75
N SER A 207 -13.91 5.25 -8.30
CA SER A 207 -13.78 5.49 -9.74
C SER A 207 -12.32 5.81 -10.09
N TRP A 208 -11.78 5.16 -11.12
CA TRP A 208 -10.43 5.44 -11.64
C TRP A 208 -10.46 6.62 -12.62
N ASN A 209 -9.50 7.55 -12.52
CA ASN A 209 -9.45 8.79 -13.31
C ASN A 209 -8.60 8.67 -14.58
#